data_AF-A0A8H6M8V0-F1
#
_entry.id   AF-A0A8H6M8V0-F1
#
_cell.length_a   1.000
_cell.length_b   1.000
_cell.length_c   1.000
_cell.angle_alpha   90.00
_cell.angle_beta   90.00
_cell.angle_gamma   90.00
#
_symmetry.space_group_name_H-M   'P 1'
#
loop_
_entity.id
_entity.type
_entity.pdbx_description
1 polymer ?
#
loop_
_entity_poly.entity_id
_entity_poly.type
_entity_poly.pdbx_seq_one_letter_code
_entity_poly.pdbx_strand_id
1 'polypeptide(L)'
;MISARELTAYVSLAAVLAFIFSCGTPHGAWRAWTFDTDIEGDSRAKDGNPAFEIEKIPDFGRYRPLRILSEEEFPLDTSDRRVIIVGDIHGMWKPFRQLLSKVDYASTSDVLVHAGDFLAKGPHHHSMAILNYMTINNITGVRGNHDQHVVEWRGWINWVSSSKEGLDWLKRTEHHWKVLHGNHPADSRGLDDDLDDFVQSQKDKAPSKDRRWWKLIPAGWKFLSGQYRIAREMSEEQYEYLLQLPTALYVPSAHAFVVHAGILPSDPNYPYYDASRQPLAHIPDVFPSITEKDRLCRGSKFRCTNQLRQAQEMSILTDVPQNRRPWVLMNMRGVKNGKVFRQYRGVFWAKLWNRDMKRCVGYNGELASLDSDDEESEGKPKAHNLPCYPSTVVYGHSASRGLSIKRWTMGLDSGCVYGRKITALVMGGSRSKHTLEGDGDSPPFLGVDDVDEAGSSSEDDEEDDAEYDFVDGFDDHADDSEDSSSHRPASADTLLKKRKKKKKDGDNVPFGGHHRATIVSVKCH
;
A
#
# COMPACT_ATOMS: atom_id res chain seq x y z
N MET A 1 -12.48 -54.07 -29.26
CA MET A 1 -11.49 -54.41 -30.32
C MET A 1 -11.30 -53.16 -31.15
N ILE A 2 -10.14 -52.50 -31.01
CA ILE A 2 -9.81 -51.29 -31.77
C ILE A 2 -9.48 -51.73 -33.20
N SER A 3 -9.98 -51.01 -34.21
CA SER A 3 -9.78 -51.40 -35.60
C SER A 3 -8.31 -51.26 -36.00
N ALA A 4 -7.82 -52.10 -36.92
CA ALA A 4 -6.43 -52.08 -37.36
C ALA A 4 -5.98 -50.71 -37.94
N ARG A 5 -6.94 -49.89 -38.40
CA ARG A 5 -6.72 -48.52 -38.88
C ARG A 5 -6.50 -47.50 -37.75
N GLU A 6 -7.16 -47.67 -36.61
CA GLU A 6 -6.95 -46.80 -35.45
C GLU A 6 -5.63 -47.13 -34.76
N LEU A 7 -5.24 -48.41 -34.71
CA LEU A 7 -3.94 -48.82 -34.17
C LEU A 7 -2.77 -48.23 -34.97
N THR A 8 -2.89 -48.15 -36.30
CA THR A 8 -1.86 -47.55 -37.16
C THR A 8 -1.75 -46.04 -36.94
N ALA A 9 -2.85 -45.34 -36.66
CA ALA A 9 -2.83 -43.92 -36.33
C ALA A 9 -2.13 -43.65 -34.99
N TYR A 10 -2.39 -44.47 -33.97
CA TYR A 10 -1.74 -44.34 -32.66
C TYR A 10 -0.24 -44.67 -32.70
N VAL A 11 0.17 -45.70 -33.46
CA VAL A 11 1.59 -46.03 -33.64
C VAL A 11 2.32 -44.95 -34.43
N SER A 12 1.66 -44.33 -35.42
CA SER A 12 2.23 -43.22 -36.19
C SER A 12 2.38 -41.96 -35.34
N LEU A 13 1.40 -41.64 -34.50
CA LEU A 13 1.46 -40.50 -33.59
C LEU A 13 2.53 -40.67 -32.51
N ALA A 14 2.67 -41.89 -31.96
CA ALA A 14 3.71 -42.20 -30.99
C ALA A 14 5.13 -42.13 -31.60
N ALA A 15 5.30 -42.55 -32.87
CA ALA A 15 6.57 -42.47 -33.57
C ALA A 15 6.98 -41.02 -33.91
N VAL A 16 6.02 -40.16 -34.27
CA VAL A 16 6.28 -38.73 -34.51
C VAL A 16 6.65 -38.00 -33.22
N LEU A 17 5.97 -38.30 -32.11
CA LEU A 17 6.30 -37.72 -30.81
C LEU A 17 7.67 -38.19 -30.29
N ALA A 18 8.03 -39.47 -30.49
CA ALA A 18 9.35 -39.99 -30.13
C ALA A 18 10.48 -39.37 -30.98
N PHE A 19 10.22 -39.05 -32.25
CA PHE A 19 11.21 -38.42 -33.13
C PHE A 19 11.46 -36.95 -32.78
N ILE A 20 10.42 -36.23 -32.35
CA ILE A 20 10.54 -34.83 -31.88
C ILE A 20 11.36 -34.75 -30.57
N PHE A 21 11.27 -35.76 -29.70
CA PHE A 21 12.06 -35.81 -28.46
C PHE A 21 13.51 -36.30 -28.65
N SER A 22 13.85 -36.94 -29.78
CA SER A 22 15.19 -37.53 -30.00
C SER A 22 16.12 -36.71 -30.90
N CYS A 23 15.61 -35.70 -31.61
CA CYS A 23 16.41 -34.86 -32.50
C CYS A 23 16.42 -33.42 -31.99
N GLY A 24 17.33 -33.12 -31.05
CA GLY A 24 17.68 -31.76 -30.69
C GLY A 24 18.21 -31.01 -31.92
N THR A 25 17.69 -29.81 -32.17
CA THR A 25 18.23 -28.87 -33.15
C THR A 25 18.77 -27.61 -32.45
N PRO A 26 19.84 -27.00 -33.00
CA PRO A 26 20.61 -25.97 -32.32
C PRO A 26 20.12 -24.54 -32.62
N HIS A 27 20.26 -23.69 -31.59
CA HIS A 27 20.33 -22.22 -31.52
C HIS A 27 19.84 -21.32 -32.67
N GLY A 28 19.00 -20.34 -32.30
CA GLY A 28 18.81 -19.11 -33.08
C GLY A 28 17.76 -18.11 -32.58
N ALA A 29 18.11 -17.34 -31.54
CA ALA A 29 17.65 -15.97 -31.25
C ALA A 29 16.14 -15.66 -31.04
N TRP A 30 15.65 -15.81 -29.81
CA TRP A 30 14.65 -14.92 -29.20
C TRP A 30 15.00 -14.69 -27.73
N ARG A 31 15.39 -13.46 -27.37
CA ARG A 31 15.65 -13.05 -25.98
C ARG A 31 14.31 -12.86 -25.26
N ALA A 32 13.85 -13.90 -24.58
CA ALA A 32 12.87 -13.81 -23.51
C ALA A 32 13.63 -13.86 -22.17
N TRP A 33 13.46 -12.83 -21.36
CA TRP A 33 13.98 -12.78 -19.99
C TRP A 33 13.25 -13.85 -19.17
N THR A 34 13.88 -15.00 -19.01
CA THR A 34 13.48 -16.05 -18.08
C THR A 34 14.45 -16.01 -16.90
N PHE A 35 13.85 -16.07 -15.71
CA PHE A 35 14.54 -16.16 -14.43
C PHE A 35 15.49 -17.36 -14.43
N ASP A 36 16.75 -17.09 -14.13
CA ASP A 36 17.79 -18.09 -13.99
C ASP A 36 17.56 -18.87 -12.68
N THR A 37 17.22 -20.15 -12.80
CA THR A 37 17.24 -21.12 -11.71
C THR A 37 18.33 -22.14 -12.02
N ASP A 38 19.58 -21.77 -11.78
CA ASP A 38 20.68 -22.72 -11.75
C ASP A 38 20.74 -23.39 -10.37
N ILE A 39 20.20 -24.61 -10.32
CA ILE A 39 20.56 -25.63 -9.34
C ILE A 39 21.37 -26.67 -10.12
N GLU A 40 22.69 -26.69 -9.93
CA GLU A 40 23.48 -27.91 -9.65
C GLU A 40 24.98 -27.59 -9.49
N GLY A 41 25.57 -28.12 -8.41
CA GLY A 41 26.98 -27.94 -8.08
C GLY A 41 27.32 -28.42 -6.67
N ASP A 42 27.25 -29.73 -6.48
CA ASP A 42 27.63 -30.48 -5.27
C ASP A 42 28.98 -30.01 -4.68
N SER A 43 28.93 -29.56 -3.43
CA SER A 43 30.05 -29.68 -2.50
C SER A 43 29.51 -30.17 -1.15
N ARG A 44 29.44 -31.50 -1.02
CA ARG A 44 29.35 -32.28 0.23
C ARG A 44 29.59 -31.45 1.51
N ALA A 45 28.50 -31.08 2.18
CA ALA A 45 28.52 -30.74 3.60
C ALA A 45 28.96 -32.00 4.37
N LYS A 46 30.21 -32.02 4.82
CA LYS A 46 30.61 -32.92 5.91
C LYS A 46 29.94 -32.36 7.17
N ASP A 47 29.19 -33.22 7.83
CA ASP A 47 28.40 -32.95 9.04
C ASP A 47 27.10 -32.20 8.72
N GLY A 48 25.96 -32.84 8.99
CA GLY A 48 24.61 -32.44 8.53
C GLY A 48 24.05 -31.14 9.14
N ASN A 49 24.81 -30.05 9.09
CA ASN A 49 24.42 -28.72 9.51
C ASN A 49 24.37 -27.81 8.28
N PRO A 50 23.25 -27.10 8.01
CA PRO A 50 23.20 -26.19 6.88
C PRO A 50 24.30 -25.13 6.97
N ALA A 51 25.04 -24.91 5.88
CA ALA A 51 26.10 -23.91 5.83
C ALA A 51 25.50 -22.50 5.83
N PHE A 52 25.68 -21.75 6.92
CA PHE A 52 25.30 -20.34 7.01
C PHE A 52 26.44 -19.46 6.48
N GLU A 53 26.34 -19.02 5.23
CA GLU A 53 27.27 -18.09 4.60
C GLU A 53 26.62 -16.70 4.48
N ILE A 54 27.38 -15.64 4.80
CA ILE A 54 26.90 -14.25 4.78
C ILE A 54 26.45 -13.81 3.38
N GLU A 55 27.07 -14.37 2.33
CA GLU A 55 26.72 -14.08 0.92
C GLU A 55 25.42 -14.76 0.44
N LYS A 56 24.81 -15.62 1.28
CA LYS A 56 23.65 -16.46 0.92
C LYS A 56 22.44 -16.22 1.83
N ILE A 57 22.30 -15.04 2.44
CA ILE A 57 21.11 -14.72 3.24
C ILE A 57 19.86 -14.83 2.36
N PRO A 58 18.88 -15.70 2.70
CA PRO A 58 17.67 -15.86 1.89
C PRO A 58 16.82 -14.60 1.81
N ASP A 59 16.01 -14.49 0.75
CA ASP A 59 14.96 -13.46 0.69
C ASP A 59 13.82 -13.82 1.65
N PHE A 60 13.75 -13.10 2.78
CA PHE A 60 12.67 -13.23 3.74
C PHE A 60 11.42 -12.40 3.38
N GLY A 61 11.47 -11.62 2.30
CA GLY A 61 10.44 -10.66 1.91
C GLY A 61 9.11 -11.30 1.54
N ARG A 62 9.12 -12.39 0.77
CA ARG A 62 7.93 -13.20 0.39
C ARG A 62 6.73 -12.32 0.00
N TYR A 63 6.98 -11.37 -0.91
CA TYR A 63 5.99 -10.41 -1.36
C TYR A 63 4.94 -11.05 -2.25
N ARG A 64 3.66 -10.73 -1.99
CA ARG A 64 2.57 -11.00 -2.92
C ARG A 64 2.13 -9.67 -3.56
N PRO A 65 2.36 -9.43 -4.86
CA PRO A 65 2.24 -8.10 -5.42
C PRO A 65 0.78 -7.58 -5.46
N LEU A 66 -0.15 -8.41 -5.92
CA LEU A 66 -1.52 -8.00 -6.22
C LEU A 66 -2.52 -9.12 -5.88
N ARG A 67 -3.69 -8.72 -5.40
CA ARG A 67 -4.92 -9.52 -5.44
C ARG A 67 -6.04 -8.68 -6.03
N ILE A 68 -6.81 -9.28 -6.94
CA ILE A 68 -7.99 -8.68 -7.54
C ILE A 68 -9.20 -9.21 -6.76
N LEU A 69 -10.05 -8.32 -6.27
CA LEU A 69 -11.27 -8.69 -5.53
C LEU A 69 -12.47 -8.74 -6.47
N SER A 70 -13.21 -9.84 -6.39
CA SER A 70 -14.50 -10.02 -7.08
C SER A 70 -15.61 -9.14 -6.47
N GLU A 71 -16.75 -9.05 -7.14
CA GLU A 71 -17.95 -8.35 -6.63
C GLU A 71 -18.49 -9.03 -5.36
N GLU A 72 -18.34 -10.34 -5.24
CA GLU A 72 -18.76 -11.12 -4.08
C GLU A 72 -17.86 -10.86 -2.85
N GLU A 73 -16.56 -10.64 -3.08
CA GLU A 73 -15.58 -10.29 -2.06
C GLU A 73 -15.62 -8.81 -1.68
N PHE A 74 -16.13 -7.93 -2.55
CA PHE A 74 -16.27 -6.50 -2.30
C PHE A 74 -17.66 -5.98 -2.76
N PRO A 75 -18.73 -6.35 -2.04
CA PRO A 75 -20.09 -6.09 -2.47
C PRO A 75 -20.51 -4.64 -2.19
N LEU A 76 -20.51 -3.80 -3.23
CA LEU A 76 -20.95 -2.39 -3.12
C LEU A 76 -22.40 -2.16 -3.53
N ASP A 77 -22.96 -3.00 -4.40
CA ASP A 77 -24.29 -2.79 -5.01
C ASP A 77 -25.43 -3.54 -4.30
N THR A 78 -25.10 -4.29 -3.25
CA THR A 78 -26.07 -5.05 -2.45
C THR A 78 -26.61 -4.21 -1.30
N SER A 79 -27.89 -4.36 -0.97
CA SER A 79 -28.52 -3.63 0.15
C SER A 79 -28.32 -4.28 1.52
N ASP A 80 -27.94 -5.55 1.55
CA ASP A 80 -27.80 -6.37 2.75
C ASP A 80 -26.34 -6.52 3.21
N ARG A 81 -25.36 -6.26 2.33
CA ARG A 81 -23.94 -6.31 2.68
C ARG A 81 -23.26 -4.95 2.66
N ARG A 82 -22.27 -4.79 3.56
CA ARG A 82 -21.43 -3.58 3.64
C ARG A 82 -19.96 -3.94 3.52
N VAL A 83 -19.16 -3.00 3.04
CA VAL A 83 -17.70 -3.09 3.08
C VAL A 83 -17.16 -2.02 4.03
N ILE A 84 -16.28 -2.44 4.94
CA ILE A 84 -15.64 -1.58 5.94
C ILE A 84 -14.13 -1.64 5.72
N ILE A 85 -13.52 -0.54 5.30
CA ILE A 85 -12.06 -0.43 5.18
C ILE A 85 -11.51 0.35 6.37
N VAL A 86 -10.66 -0.26 7.20
CA VAL A 86 -10.00 0.38 8.35
C VAL A 86 -8.56 0.79 8.03
N GLY A 87 -8.15 1.97 8.50
CA GLY A 87 -6.76 2.44 8.43
C GLY A 87 -5.83 1.73 9.42
N ASP A 88 -4.62 2.27 9.58
CA ASP A 88 -3.55 1.72 10.42
C ASP A 88 -4.01 1.51 11.87
N ILE A 89 -3.88 0.27 12.34
CA ILE A 89 -4.36 -0.14 13.67
C ILE A 89 -3.20 -0.12 14.68
N HIS A 90 -1.99 -0.51 14.27
CA HIS A 90 -0.79 -0.48 15.11
C HIS A 90 -0.96 -1.03 16.53
N GLY A 91 -1.50 -2.24 16.68
CA GLY A 91 -1.65 -2.83 18.01
C GLY A 91 -2.72 -2.13 18.87
N MET A 92 -3.55 -1.23 18.34
CA MET A 92 -4.55 -0.49 19.13
C MET A 92 -5.87 -1.27 19.26
N TRP A 93 -5.82 -2.39 20.00
CA TRP A 93 -6.92 -3.35 20.13
C TRP A 93 -8.22 -2.74 20.66
N LYS A 94 -8.15 -1.94 21.73
CA LYS A 94 -9.34 -1.33 22.35
C LYS A 94 -10.04 -0.35 21.39
N PRO A 95 -9.36 0.64 20.78
CA PRO A 95 -9.97 1.49 19.76
C PRO A 95 -10.53 0.71 18.56
N PHE A 96 -9.82 -0.32 18.09
CA PHE A 96 -10.29 -1.17 17.00
C PHE A 96 -11.63 -1.86 17.34
N ARG A 97 -11.74 -2.49 18.51
CA ARG A 97 -13.01 -3.09 18.96
C ARG A 97 -14.13 -2.06 19.11
N GLN A 98 -13.82 -0.88 19.63
CA GLN A 98 -14.80 0.21 19.73
C GLN A 98 -15.28 0.68 18.36
N LEU A 99 -14.40 0.72 17.36
CA LEU A 99 -14.77 1.03 15.98
C LEU A 99 -15.71 -0.03 15.40
N LEU A 100 -15.38 -1.31 15.56
CA LEU A 100 -16.23 -2.43 15.13
C LEU A 100 -17.61 -2.39 15.81
N SER A 101 -17.65 -2.09 17.11
CA SER A 101 -18.90 -1.91 17.85
C SER A 101 -19.69 -0.69 17.36
N LYS A 102 -19.02 0.43 17.06
CA LYS A 102 -19.67 1.66 16.57
C LYS A 102 -20.33 1.46 15.20
N VAL A 103 -19.76 0.63 14.33
CA VAL A 103 -20.36 0.30 13.02
C VAL A 103 -21.33 -0.88 13.06
N ASP A 104 -21.49 -1.50 14.24
CA ASP A 104 -22.26 -2.73 14.43
C ASP A 104 -21.78 -3.80 13.45
N TYR A 105 -20.48 -4.10 13.48
CA TYR A 105 -19.85 -5.05 12.56
C TYR A 105 -20.37 -6.46 12.80
N ALA A 106 -20.87 -7.09 11.73
CA ALA A 106 -21.27 -8.49 11.71
C ALA A 106 -20.62 -9.21 10.52
N SER A 107 -19.77 -10.20 10.77
CA SER A 107 -19.05 -10.94 9.72
C SER A 107 -19.96 -11.69 8.74
N THR A 108 -21.22 -11.94 9.11
CA THR A 108 -22.22 -12.58 8.25
C THR A 108 -22.76 -11.66 7.16
N SER A 109 -22.73 -10.34 7.37
CA SER A 109 -23.26 -9.34 6.42
C SER A 109 -22.19 -8.35 5.95
N ASP A 110 -21.10 -8.18 6.70
CA ASP A 110 -20.08 -7.19 6.42
C ASP A 110 -18.76 -7.82 5.99
N VAL A 111 -18.12 -7.20 5.00
CA VAL A 111 -16.74 -7.45 4.63
C VAL A 111 -15.86 -6.42 5.34
N LEU A 112 -14.86 -6.91 6.07
CA LEU A 112 -13.84 -6.06 6.69
C LEU A 112 -12.54 -6.14 5.89
N VAL A 113 -11.93 -4.99 5.64
CA VAL A 113 -10.66 -4.83 4.92
C VAL A 113 -9.74 -3.92 5.73
N HIS A 114 -8.45 -4.25 5.88
CA HIS A 114 -7.48 -3.34 6.51
C HIS A 114 -6.49 -2.73 5.49
N ALA A 115 -6.06 -1.49 5.72
CA ALA A 115 -5.09 -0.76 4.90
C ALA A 115 -3.62 -1.06 5.24
N GLY A 116 -3.37 -2.09 6.06
CA GLY A 116 -2.04 -2.49 6.53
C GLY A 116 -1.66 -1.84 7.85
N ASP A 117 -0.45 -2.14 8.32
CA ASP A 117 0.11 -1.66 9.59
C ASP A 117 -0.85 -1.86 10.76
N PHE A 118 -1.35 -3.08 10.88
CA PHE A 118 -2.23 -3.45 11.99
C PHE A 118 -1.44 -3.97 13.20
N LEU A 119 -0.17 -4.29 13.01
CA LEU A 119 0.77 -4.75 14.03
C LEU A 119 1.76 -3.65 14.46
N ALA A 120 2.45 -3.93 15.58
CA ALA A 120 3.54 -3.13 16.13
C ALA A 120 3.15 -1.69 16.55
N LYS A 121 4.13 -0.96 17.11
CA LYS A 121 4.03 0.36 17.78
C LYS A 121 3.16 0.39 19.04
N GLY A 122 1.95 -0.16 18.99
CA GLY A 122 1.13 -0.38 20.19
C GLY A 122 1.62 -1.56 21.02
N PRO A 123 0.96 -1.82 22.17
CA PRO A 123 1.33 -2.90 23.07
C PRO A 123 1.49 -4.27 22.39
N HIS A 124 2.48 -5.04 22.79
CA HIS A 124 2.81 -6.33 22.15
C HIS A 124 1.63 -7.31 22.21
N HIS A 125 1.06 -7.49 23.40
CA HIS A 125 -0.08 -8.39 23.62
C HIS A 125 -1.33 -7.97 22.84
N HIS A 126 -1.51 -6.67 22.57
CA HIS A 126 -2.58 -6.19 21.70
C HIS A 126 -2.30 -6.47 20.22
N SER A 127 -1.06 -6.36 19.76
CA SER A 127 -0.68 -6.77 18.40
C SER A 127 -0.96 -8.26 18.19
N MET A 128 -0.64 -9.11 19.17
CA MET A 128 -0.97 -10.54 19.14
C MET A 128 -2.48 -10.79 19.12
N ALA A 129 -3.26 -10.03 19.90
CA ALA A 129 -4.72 -10.12 19.90
C ALA A 129 -5.35 -9.73 18.55
N ILE A 130 -4.84 -8.66 17.92
CA ILE A 130 -5.28 -8.24 16.59
C ILE A 130 -4.89 -9.29 15.55
N LEU A 131 -3.64 -9.77 15.56
CA LEU A 131 -3.18 -10.82 14.64
C LEU A 131 -4.09 -12.04 14.71
N ASN A 132 -4.38 -12.52 15.93
CA ASN A 132 -5.29 -13.63 16.16
C ASN A 132 -6.70 -13.36 15.62
N TYR A 133 -7.25 -12.16 15.87
CA TYR A 133 -8.56 -11.78 15.35
C TYR A 133 -8.59 -11.78 13.81
N MET A 134 -7.57 -11.21 13.17
CA MET A 134 -7.49 -11.14 11.71
C MET A 134 -7.36 -12.54 11.09
N THR A 135 -6.53 -13.40 11.67
CA THR A 135 -6.33 -14.78 11.22
C THR A 135 -7.59 -15.63 11.36
N ILE A 136 -8.20 -15.69 12.55
CA ILE A 136 -9.38 -16.54 12.80
C ILE A 136 -10.58 -16.15 11.94
N ASN A 137 -10.74 -14.84 11.67
CA ASN A 137 -11.84 -14.35 10.83
C ASN A 137 -11.47 -14.25 9.34
N ASN A 138 -10.24 -14.66 8.95
CA ASN A 138 -9.71 -14.57 7.60
C ASN A 138 -9.96 -13.20 6.94
N ILE A 139 -9.65 -12.12 7.69
CA ILE A 139 -9.89 -10.75 7.25
C ILE A 139 -8.94 -10.41 6.10
N THR A 140 -9.44 -9.78 5.03
CA THR A 140 -8.58 -9.38 3.91
C THR A 140 -7.96 -8.00 4.14
N GLY A 141 -6.93 -7.65 3.40
CA GLY A 141 -6.27 -6.36 3.50
C GLY A 141 -5.01 -6.28 2.65
N VAL A 142 -4.25 -5.21 2.84
CA VAL A 142 -2.89 -5.09 2.29
C VAL A 142 -1.86 -5.18 3.42
N ARG A 143 -0.66 -5.61 3.06
CA ARG A 143 0.49 -5.63 3.96
C ARG A 143 1.10 -4.23 4.08
N GLY A 144 1.26 -3.74 5.30
CA GLY A 144 2.01 -2.51 5.59
C GLY A 144 3.50 -2.76 5.85
N ASN A 145 4.29 -1.70 6.00
CA ASN A 145 5.73 -1.85 6.21
C ASN A 145 6.08 -2.44 7.58
N HIS A 146 5.27 -2.21 8.62
CA HIS A 146 5.46 -2.86 9.92
C HIS A 146 5.08 -4.34 9.87
N ASP A 147 3.99 -4.67 9.18
CA ASP A 147 3.57 -6.08 8.97
C ASP A 147 4.61 -6.85 8.17
N GLN A 148 5.20 -6.21 7.13
CA GLN A 148 6.28 -6.79 6.33
C GLN A 148 7.51 -7.09 7.16
N HIS A 149 7.95 -6.17 8.03
CA HIS A 149 9.12 -6.41 8.87
C HIS A 149 8.90 -7.58 9.85
N VAL A 150 7.67 -7.80 10.30
CA VAL A 150 7.30 -8.98 11.10
C VAL A 150 7.44 -10.29 10.30
N VAL A 151 7.00 -10.32 9.04
CA VAL A 151 7.18 -11.47 8.13
C VAL A 151 8.65 -11.78 7.90
N GLU A 152 9.45 -10.74 7.67
CA GLU A 152 10.88 -10.87 7.41
C GLU A 152 11.62 -11.39 8.64
N TRP A 153 11.29 -10.87 9.84
CA TRP A 153 11.81 -11.42 11.09
C TRP A 153 11.46 -12.88 11.30
N ARG A 154 10.22 -13.29 10.99
CA ARG A 154 9.81 -14.70 11.12
C ARG A 154 10.61 -15.59 10.18
N GLY A 155 10.81 -15.17 8.93
CA GLY A 155 11.65 -15.88 7.98
C GLY A 155 13.09 -16.04 8.47
N TRP A 156 13.68 -14.96 8.99
CA TRP A 156 15.03 -14.98 9.56
C TRP A 156 15.14 -15.89 10.80
N ILE A 157 14.16 -15.81 11.72
CA ILE A 157 14.11 -16.64 12.93
C ILE A 157 14.04 -18.12 12.53
N ASN A 158 13.18 -18.48 11.58
CA ASN A 158 13.05 -19.85 11.07
C ASN A 158 14.37 -20.34 10.47
N TRP A 159 15.04 -19.49 9.68
CA TRP A 159 16.32 -19.82 9.08
C TRP A 159 17.43 -20.04 10.11
N VAL A 160 17.63 -19.11 11.05
CA VAL A 160 18.65 -19.26 12.11
C VAL A 160 18.36 -20.47 12.99
N SER A 161 17.08 -20.69 13.30
CA SER A 161 16.63 -21.81 14.14
C SER A 161 16.71 -23.18 13.45
N SER A 162 16.97 -23.22 12.14
CA SER A 162 17.15 -24.49 11.41
C SER A 162 18.44 -25.21 11.78
N SER A 163 19.40 -24.53 12.43
CA SER A 163 20.56 -25.16 13.06
C SER A 163 20.43 -25.18 14.57
N LYS A 164 21.00 -26.22 15.18
CA LYS A 164 21.04 -26.35 16.64
C LYS A 164 21.81 -25.20 17.28
N GLU A 165 22.97 -24.84 16.73
CA GLU A 165 23.81 -23.77 17.28
C GLU A 165 23.16 -22.39 17.15
N GLY A 166 22.43 -22.14 16.07
CA GLY A 166 21.68 -20.90 15.87
C GLY A 166 20.51 -20.80 16.84
N LEU A 167 19.74 -21.88 16.99
CA LEU A 167 18.65 -21.97 17.96
C LEU A 167 19.15 -21.78 19.40
N ASP A 168 20.26 -22.41 19.77
CA ASP A 168 20.84 -22.32 21.12
C ASP A 168 21.39 -20.91 21.39
N TRP A 169 22.01 -20.26 20.40
CA TRP A 169 22.42 -18.85 20.51
C TRP A 169 21.22 -17.93 20.68
N LEU A 170 20.16 -18.12 19.89
CA LEU A 170 18.94 -17.32 19.96
C LEU A 170 18.31 -17.40 21.35
N LYS A 171 18.09 -18.63 21.85
CA LYS A 171 17.51 -18.87 23.18
C LYS A 171 18.34 -18.26 24.31
N ARG A 172 19.67 -18.40 24.26
CA ARG A 172 20.56 -17.81 25.28
C ARG A 172 20.47 -16.28 25.27
N THR A 173 20.50 -15.66 24.09
CA THR A 173 20.48 -14.20 23.96
C THR A 173 19.13 -13.63 24.41
N GLU A 174 18.02 -14.26 24.02
CA GLU A 174 16.67 -13.93 24.48
C GLU A 174 16.52 -14.10 26.00
N HIS A 175 17.12 -15.15 26.57
CA HIS A 175 17.09 -15.37 28.01
C HIS A 175 17.87 -14.29 28.77
N HIS A 176 19.07 -13.91 28.29
CA HIS A 176 19.85 -12.83 28.89
C HIS A 176 19.06 -11.51 28.91
N TRP A 177 18.39 -11.17 27.81
CA TRP A 177 17.52 -10.00 27.75
C TRP A 177 16.43 -10.04 28.82
N LYS A 178 15.72 -11.16 28.93
CA LYS A 178 14.65 -11.37 29.93
C LYS A 178 15.16 -11.32 31.37
N VAL A 179 16.37 -11.79 31.65
CA VAL A 179 16.96 -11.75 33.00
C VAL A 179 17.29 -10.32 33.41
N LEU A 180 17.86 -9.52 32.50
CA LEU A 180 18.27 -8.14 32.79
C LEU A 180 17.08 -7.19 32.94
N HIS A 181 16.04 -7.38 32.13
CA HIS A 181 14.89 -6.46 32.06
C HIS A 181 13.62 -7.05 32.69
N GLY A 182 13.70 -8.26 33.28
CA GLY A 182 12.56 -8.97 33.87
C GLY A 182 11.43 -9.30 32.87
N ASN A 183 10.24 -9.57 33.41
CA ASN A 183 8.99 -9.61 32.66
C ASN A 183 8.42 -8.19 32.43
N HIS A 184 9.27 -7.15 32.30
CA HIS A 184 8.75 -5.82 32.03
C HIS A 184 7.83 -5.90 30.81
N PRO A 185 6.58 -5.42 30.91
CA PRO A 185 5.68 -5.45 29.79
C PRO A 185 6.39 -4.75 28.64
N ALA A 186 6.29 -5.33 27.45
CA ALA A 186 6.87 -4.85 26.20
C ALA A 186 6.41 -3.42 25.79
N ASP A 187 5.75 -2.70 26.70
CA ASP A 187 4.86 -1.57 26.49
C ASP A 187 5.38 -0.28 27.15
N SER A 188 6.57 -0.28 27.78
CA SER A 188 7.19 0.93 28.35
C SER A 188 7.94 1.74 27.28
N ARG A 189 7.61 3.02 27.14
CA ARG A 189 8.42 4.01 26.39
C ARG A 189 9.86 4.03 26.96
N GLY A 190 10.87 3.96 26.09
CA GLY A 190 12.31 3.89 26.45
C GLY A 190 12.98 2.52 26.22
N LEU A 191 12.21 1.46 25.92
CA LEU A 191 12.74 0.12 25.69
C LEU A 191 13.63 0.00 24.43
N ASP A 192 13.48 0.88 23.44
CA ASP A 192 14.23 0.78 22.19
C ASP A 192 15.69 1.29 22.35
N ASP A 193 15.94 2.23 23.25
CA ASP A 193 17.30 2.74 23.56
C ASP A 193 18.07 1.72 24.41
N ASP A 194 17.44 1.24 25.49
CA ASP A 194 17.96 0.14 26.32
C ASP A 194 18.27 -1.10 25.47
N LEU A 195 17.49 -1.30 24.40
CA LEU A 195 17.65 -2.42 23.49
C LEU A 195 18.89 -2.26 22.60
N ASP A 196 19.11 -1.09 22.00
CA ASP A 196 20.28 -0.86 21.15
C ASP A 196 21.58 -0.98 21.96
N ASP A 197 21.60 -0.43 23.18
CA ASP A 197 22.71 -0.56 24.13
C ASP A 197 22.97 -2.02 24.53
N PHE A 198 21.90 -2.76 24.86
CA PHE A 198 22.02 -4.18 25.16
C PHE A 198 22.59 -4.97 23.97
N VAL A 199 22.03 -4.78 22.77
CA VAL A 199 22.45 -5.48 21.56
C VAL A 199 23.93 -5.18 21.27
N GLN A 200 24.34 -3.92 21.39
CA GLN A 200 25.73 -3.53 21.20
C GLN A 200 26.64 -4.18 22.25
N SER A 201 26.25 -4.15 23.53
CA SER A 201 26.98 -4.80 24.62
C SER A 201 27.13 -6.32 24.40
N GLN A 202 26.08 -6.98 23.90
CA GLN A 202 26.14 -8.42 23.57
C GLN A 202 27.06 -8.69 22.38
N LYS A 203 27.09 -7.83 21.35
CA LYS A 203 28.00 -7.96 20.22
C LYS A 203 29.46 -7.84 20.65
N ASP A 204 29.77 -6.88 21.51
CA ASP A 204 31.15 -6.62 21.97
C ASP A 204 31.69 -7.75 22.85
N LYS A 205 30.84 -8.28 23.73
CA LYS A 205 31.18 -9.40 24.64
C LYS A 205 31.00 -10.78 23.99
N ALA A 206 30.57 -10.85 22.73
CA ALA A 206 30.26 -12.12 22.07
C ALA A 206 31.54 -12.98 21.91
N PRO A 207 31.52 -14.25 22.37
CA PRO A 207 32.61 -15.18 22.09
C PRO A 207 32.70 -15.43 20.58
N SER A 208 33.88 -15.85 20.10
CA SER A 208 34.14 -16.03 18.66
C SER A 208 33.10 -16.89 17.94
N LYS A 209 32.55 -17.90 18.62
CA LYS A 209 31.48 -18.78 18.10
C LYS A 209 30.14 -18.08 17.86
N ASP A 210 29.84 -17.01 18.60
CA ASP A 210 28.55 -16.31 18.56
C ASP A 210 28.61 -15.07 17.65
N ARG A 211 29.81 -14.50 17.41
CA ARG A 211 30.01 -13.36 16.50
C ARG A 211 29.44 -13.58 15.10
N ARG A 212 29.43 -14.83 14.62
CA ARG A 212 28.84 -15.16 13.31
C ARG A 212 27.34 -14.86 13.25
N TRP A 213 26.59 -15.14 14.32
CA TRP A 213 25.13 -14.98 14.35
C TRP A 213 24.73 -13.51 14.35
N TRP A 214 25.49 -12.68 15.06
CA TRP A 214 25.31 -11.22 15.04
C TRP A 214 25.52 -10.61 13.64
N LYS A 215 26.40 -11.20 12.81
CA LYS A 215 26.62 -10.76 11.42
C LYS A 215 25.52 -11.19 10.46
N LEU A 216 24.71 -12.18 10.84
CA LEU A 216 23.59 -12.66 10.02
C LEU A 216 22.31 -11.84 10.21
N ILE A 217 22.26 -10.95 11.20
CA ILE A 217 21.15 -10.00 11.35
C ILE A 217 21.29 -8.96 10.23
N PRO A 218 20.27 -8.78 9.36
CA PRO A 218 20.33 -7.80 8.28
C PRO A 218 20.60 -6.37 8.79
N ALA A 219 21.28 -5.57 7.98
CA ALA A 219 21.58 -4.19 8.34
C ALA A 219 20.30 -3.38 8.57
N GLY A 220 20.29 -2.60 9.66
CA GLY A 220 19.15 -1.76 10.06
C GLY A 220 18.03 -2.51 10.80
N TRP A 221 18.13 -3.83 10.97
CA TRP A 221 17.17 -4.60 11.76
C TRP A 221 17.50 -4.54 13.25
N LYS A 222 16.55 -4.08 14.05
CA LYS A 222 16.65 -4.03 15.52
C LYS A 222 16.26 -5.39 16.12
N PHE A 223 17.24 -6.20 16.49
CA PHE A 223 17.03 -7.50 17.14
C PHE A 223 16.29 -7.33 18.48
N LEU A 224 15.34 -8.21 18.81
CA LEU A 224 14.44 -8.09 19.97
C LEU A 224 13.45 -6.90 19.97
N SER A 225 13.35 -6.16 18.86
CA SER A 225 12.33 -5.13 18.67
C SER A 225 10.90 -5.65 18.84
N GLY A 226 9.90 -4.74 18.88
CA GLY A 226 8.49 -5.12 18.89
C GLY A 226 8.12 -6.10 17.75
N GLN A 227 8.60 -5.83 16.54
CA GLN A 227 8.34 -6.68 15.36
C GLN A 227 9.00 -8.06 15.51
N TYR A 228 10.23 -8.11 16.02
CA TYR A 228 10.91 -9.38 16.34
C TYR A 228 10.08 -10.21 17.33
N ARG A 229 9.60 -9.58 18.41
CA ARG A 229 8.85 -10.27 19.46
C ARG A 229 7.54 -10.84 18.93
N ILE A 230 6.83 -10.10 18.08
CA ILE A 230 5.62 -10.60 17.39
C ILE A 230 5.97 -11.79 16.51
N ALA A 231 7.03 -11.69 15.70
CA ALA A 231 7.52 -12.77 14.85
C ALA A 231 7.95 -14.03 15.63
N ARG A 232 8.51 -13.82 16.82
CA ARG A 232 8.96 -14.90 17.70
C ARG A 232 7.79 -15.64 18.35
N GLU A 233 6.71 -14.94 18.70
CA GLU A 233 5.56 -15.50 19.41
C GLU A 233 4.47 -16.05 18.48
N MET A 234 4.36 -15.55 17.24
CA MET A 234 3.29 -15.98 16.34
C MET A 234 3.32 -17.49 16.03
N SER A 235 2.11 -18.02 15.85
CA SER A 235 1.87 -19.36 15.32
C SER A 235 2.15 -19.43 13.81
N GLU A 236 2.23 -20.64 13.27
CA GLU A 236 2.41 -20.85 11.84
C GLU A 236 1.19 -20.39 11.03
N GLU A 237 -0.04 -20.63 11.52
CA GLU A 237 -1.28 -20.16 10.87
C GLU A 237 -1.31 -18.63 10.74
N GLN A 238 -0.85 -17.92 11.76
CA GLN A 238 -0.73 -16.46 11.75
C GLN A 238 0.34 -15.98 10.77
N TYR A 239 1.45 -16.71 10.64
CA TYR A 239 2.48 -16.41 9.66
C TYR A 239 1.97 -16.63 8.23
N GLU A 240 1.29 -17.75 7.97
CA GLU A 240 0.65 -18.05 6.68
C GLU A 240 -0.39 -16.99 6.31
N TYR A 241 -1.20 -16.54 7.26
CA TYR A 241 -2.12 -15.42 7.06
C TYR A 241 -1.39 -14.16 6.57
N LEU A 242 -0.30 -13.76 7.25
CA LEU A 242 0.50 -12.60 6.83
C LEU A 242 1.08 -12.80 5.42
N LEU A 243 1.57 -14.00 5.10
CA LEU A 243 2.12 -14.35 3.80
C LEU A 243 1.08 -14.23 2.67
N GLN A 244 -0.20 -14.43 2.95
CA GLN A 244 -1.28 -14.33 1.97
C GLN A 244 -1.65 -12.88 1.63
N LEU A 245 -1.37 -11.91 2.52
CA LEU A 245 -1.69 -10.50 2.31
C LEU A 245 -0.86 -9.90 1.17
N PRO A 246 -1.51 -9.29 0.15
CA PRO A 246 -0.82 -8.65 -0.95
C PRO A 246 -0.33 -7.23 -0.60
N THR A 247 0.54 -6.66 -1.44
CA THR A 247 0.95 -5.26 -1.36
C THR A 247 -0.08 -4.29 -1.95
N ALA A 248 -0.97 -4.79 -2.82
CA ALA A 248 -2.07 -4.03 -3.38
C ALA A 248 -3.33 -4.90 -3.53
N LEU A 249 -4.49 -4.31 -3.26
CA LEU A 249 -5.79 -4.81 -3.69
C LEU A 249 -6.28 -3.96 -4.87
N TYR A 250 -6.78 -4.62 -5.91
CA TYR A 250 -7.51 -3.98 -7.00
C TYR A 250 -8.97 -4.42 -6.95
N VAL A 251 -9.89 -3.46 -7.00
CA VAL A 251 -11.34 -3.68 -6.95
C VAL A 251 -11.95 -3.17 -8.25
N PRO A 252 -12.09 -4.03 -9.28
CA PRO A 252 -12.59 -3.63 -10.60
C PRO A 252 -13.98 -3.02 -10.56
N SER A 253 -14.90 -3.59 -9.77
CA SER A 253 -16.29 -3.12 -9.65
C SER A 253 -16.38 -1.69 -9.11
N ALA A 254 -15.46 -1.32 -8.21
CA ALA A 254 -15.39 0.00 -7.62
C ALA A 254 -14.45 0.96 -8.36
N HIS A 255 -13.64 0.45 -9.29
CA HIS A 255 -12.54 1.18 -9.93
C HIS A 255 -11.62 1.83 -8.91
N ALA A 256 -11.15 1.01 -7.99
CA ALA A 256 -10.41 1.43 -6.82
C ALA A 256 -9.23 0.52 -6.49
N PHE A 257 -8.23 1.10 -5.85
CA PHE A 257 -7.09 0.40 -5.27
C PHE A 257 -7.08 0.59 -3.75
N VAL A 258 -6.66 -0.46 -3.04
CA VAL A 258 -6.21 -0.33 -1.63
C VAL A 258 -4.73 -0.65 -1.61
N VAL A 259 -3.93 0.27 -1.08
CA VAL A 259 -2.48 0.14 -0.92
C VAL A 259 -2.09 0.71 0.43
N HIS A 260 -0.97 0.27 1.02
CA HIS A 260 -0.63 0.76 2.35
C HIS A 260 -0.17 2.23 2.34
N ALA A 261 0.82 2.60 1.52
CA ALA A 261 1.34 3.96 1.48
C ALA A 261 0.84 4.78 0.29
N GLY A 262 0.91 4.23 -0.92
CA GLY A 262 0.50 4.96 -2.13
C GLY A 262 0.87 4.28 -3.44
N ILE A 263 0.34 4.83 -4.53
CA ILE A 263 0.54 4.38 -5.91
C ILE A 263 0.65 5.62 -6.81
N LEU A 264 1.51 5.58 -7.83
CA LEU A 264 1.69 6.71 -8.74
C LEU A 264 0.78 6.60 -9.96
N PRO A 265 0.16 7.71 -10.43
CA PRO A 265 -0.68 7.69 -11.63
C PRO A 265 0.13 7.63 -12.93
N SER A 266 1.41 8.01 -12.87
CA SER A 266 2.31 8.20 -14.01
C SER A 266 3.77 7.99 -13.55
N ASP A 267 4.66 7.60 -14.48
CA ASP A 267 6.10 7.56 -14.20
C ASP A 267 6.62 9.00 -14.06
N PRO A 268 7.15 9.38 -12.87
CA PRO A 268 7.60 10.74 -12.60
C PRO A 268 8.85 11.17 -13.38
N ASN A 269 9.47 10.29 -14.18
CA ASN A 269 10.59 10.63 -15.05
C ASN A 269 10.16 11.20 -16.41
N TYR A 270 8.87 11.14 -16.75
CA TYR A 270 8.34 11.60 -18.03
C TYR A 270 7.16 12.56 -17.82
N PRO A 271 6.87 13.44 -18.79
CA PRO A 271 5.64 14.22 -18.76
C PRO A 271 4.42 13.31 -18.65
N TYR A 272 3.42 13.72 -17.87
CA TYR A 272 2.22 12.90 -17.62
C TYR A 272 1.37 12.65 -18.87
N TYR A 273 1.55 13.46 -19.91
CA TYR A 273 0.86 13.40 -21.20
C TYR A 273 1.65 12.66 -22.29
N ASP A 274 2.80 12.04 -21.96
CA ASP A 274 3.55 11.22 -22.90
C ASP A 274 2.81 9.91 -23.19
N ALA A 275 2.04 9.89 -24.28
CA ALA A 275 1.23 8.75 -24.72
C ALA A 275 2.04 7.47 -24.99
N SER A 276 3.37 7.56 -25.18
CA SER A 276 4.21 6.39 -25.43
C SER A 276 4.70 5.71 -24.14
N ARG A 277 4.58 6.39 -22.99
CA ARG A 277 5.14 5.94 -21.70
C ARG A 277 4.16 5.94 -20.55
N GLN A 278 3.09 6.73 -20.65
CA GLN A 278 2.17 6.95 -19.54
C GLN A 278 0.86 6.19 -19.73
N PRO A 279 0.44 5.36 -18.76
CA PRO A 279 -0.74 4.51 -18.89
C PRO A 279 -2.05 5.29 -19.01
N LEU A 280 -2.07 6.55 -18.55
CA LEU A 280 -3.26 7.42 -18.60
C LEU A 280 -3.29 8.32 -19.84
N ALA A 281 -2.20 8.40 -20.61
CA ALA A 281 -2.08 9.31 -21.75
C ALA A 281 -2.48 8.68 -23.08
N HIS A 282 -2.91 7.41 -23.08
CA HIS A 282 -3.44 6.73 -24.24
C HIS A 282 -4.58 5.78 -23.84
N ILE A 283 -5.41 5.41 -24.81
CA ILE A 283 -6.42 4.37 -24.63
C ILE A 283 -5.69 3.01 -24.61
N PRO A 284 -5.94 2.12 -23.65
CA PRO A 284 -5.30 0.79 -23.62
C PRO A 284 -5.61 -0.03 -24.87
N ASP A 285 -4.60 -0.69 -25.41
CA ASP A 285 -4.77 -1.63 -26.52
C ASP A 285 -5.09 -3.03 -25.97
N VAL A 286 -6.38 -3.29 -25.78
CA VAL A 286 -6.91 -4.58 -25.30
C VAL A 286 -7.44 -5.48 -26.41
N PHE A 287 -7.42 -5.02 -27.65
CA PHE A 287 -8.07 -5.72 -28.76
C PHE A 287 -7.05 -6.06 -29.84
N PRO A 288 -6.58 -7.32 -29.91
CA PRO A 288 -5.63 -7.74 -30.94
C PRO A 288 -6.19 -7.61 -32.37
N SER A 289 -7.51 -7.47 -32.55
CA SER A 289 -8.15 -7.21 -33.84
C SER A 289 -9.33 -6.23 -33.76
N ILE A 290 -9.52 -5.44 -34.84
CA ILE A 290 -10.69 -4.56 -35.04
C ILE A 290 -11.99 -5.35 -34.92
N THR A 291 -12.01 -6.60 -35.38
CA THR A 291 -13.18 -7.48 -35.36
C THR A 291 -13.59 -7.91 -33.95
N GLU A 292 -12.63 -8.09 -33.04
CA GLU A 292 -12.92 -8.40 -31.63
C GLU A 292 -13.43 -7.19 -30.85
N LYS A 293 -12.82 -6.01 -31.08
CA LYS A 293 -13.33 -4.73 -30.55
C LYS A 293 -14.78 -4.52 -30.96
N ASP A 294 -15.06 -4.71 -32.25
CA ASP A 294 -16.41 -4.63 -32.79
C ASP A 294 -17.36 -5.65 -32.16
N ARG A 295 -16.98 -6.93 -32.09
CA ARG A 295 -17.84 -7.98 -31.50
C ARG A 295 -18.18 -7.71 -30.04
N LEU A 296 -17.22 -7.22 -29.27
CA LEU A 296 -17.39 -7.02 -27.83
C LEU A 296 -18.13 -5.73 -27.49
N CYS A 297 -17.91 -4.67 -28.27
CA CYS A 297 -18.57 -3.38 -28.12
C CYS A 297 -19.93 -3.31 -28.86
N ARG A 298 -20.26 -4.28 -29.75
CA ARG A 298 -21.54 -4.39 -30.48
C ARG A 298 -22.78 -4.64 -29.62
N GLY A 299 -22.65 -4.88 -28.32
CA GLY A 299 -23.77 -5.16 -27.42
C GLY A 299 -24.02 -4.13 -26.30
N SER A 300 -23.01 -3.34 -25.91
CA SER A 300 -23.14 -2.31 -24.86
C SER A 300 -21.90 -1.42 -24.78
N LYS A 301 -22.10 -0.10 -24.93
CA LYS A 301 -21.07 0.93 -24.72
C LYS A 301 -20.49 0.86 -23.30
N PHE A 302 -21.31 0.49 -22.32
CA PHE A 302 -20.91 0.32 -20.92
C PHE A 302 -19.92 -0.83 -20.72
N ARG A 303 -20.21 -2.01 -21.29
CA ARG A 303 -19.31 -3.18 -21.20
C ARG A 303 -17.94 -2.91 -21.81
N CYS A 304 -17.93 -2.27 -22.98
CA CYS A 304 -16.71 -1.85 -23.67
C CYS A 304 -15.89 -0.87 -22.81
N THR A 305 -16.55 0.12 -22.21
CA THR A 305 -15.91 1.12 -21.33
C THR A 305 -15.30 0.46 -20.08
N ASN A 306 -16.02 -0.46 -19.44
CA ASN A 306 -15.52 -1.13 -18.23
C ASN A 306 -14.26 -1.96 -18.51
N GLN A 307 -14.19 -2.68 -19.63
CA GLN A 307 -12.99 -3.44 -19.97
C GLN A 307 -11.78 -2.55 -20.27
N LEU A 308 -11.98 -1.46 -21.02
CA LEU A 308 -10.93 -0.47 -21.25
C LEU A 308 -10.43 0.13 -19.93
N ARG A 309 -11.36 0.41 -19.00
CA ARG A 309 -11.02 0.93 -17.68
C ARG A 309 -10.25 -0.07 -16.83
N GLN A 310 -10.63 -1.35 -16.86
CA GLN A 310 -9.88 -2.39 -16.17
C GLN A 310 -8.46 -2.50 -16.73
N ALA A 311 -8.29 -2.44 -18.05
CA ALA A 311 -6.97 -2.47 -18.66
C ALA A 311 -6.13 -1.24 -18.33
N GLN A 312 -6.73 -0.05 -18.31
CA GLN A 312 -6.08 1.18 -17.86
C GLN A 312 -5.63 1.08 -16.40
N GLU A 313 -6.47 0.53 -15.53
CA GLU A 313 -6.17 0.38 -14.11
C GLU A 313 -5.03 -0.63 -13.89
N MET A 314 -5.02 -1.71 -14.68
CA MET A 314 -3.92 -2.66 -14.68
C MET A 314 -2.61 -2.03 -15.22
N SER A 315 -2.67 -1.20 -16.26
CA SER A 315 -1.47 -0.52 -16.79
C SER A 315 -0.88 0.48 -15.80
N ILE A 316 -1.67 1.12 -14.93
CA ILE A 316 -1.14 1.91 -13.81
C ILE A 316 -0.24 1.03 -12.91
N LEU A 317 -0.64 -0.20 -12.61
CA LEU A 317 0.12 -1.12 -11.76
C LEU A 317 1.36 -1.69 -12.48
N THR A 318 1.26 -1.99 -13.77
CA THR A 318 2.32 -2.70 -14.51
C THR A 318 3.31 -1.79 -15.22
N ASP A 319 2.85 -0.67 -15.76
CA ASP A 319 3.64 0.12 -16.70
C ASP A 319 4.42 1.22 -15.98
N VAL A 320 3.91 1.71 -14.85
CA VAL A 320 4.63 2.61 -13.95
C VAL A 320 5.68 1.81 -13.15
N PRO A 321 6.99 1.97 -13.41
CA PRO A 321 8.01 1.08 -12.83
C PRO A 321 8.06 1.09 -11.30
N GLN A 322 7.70 2.21 -10.68
CA GLN A 322 7.68 2.38 -9.23
C GLN A 322 6.56 1.57 -8.58
N ASN A 323 5.41 1.40 -9.25
CA ASN A 323 4.26 0.66 -8.71
C ASN A 323 4.50 -0.85 -8.66
N ARG A 324 5.46 -1.37 -9.43
CA ARG A 324 5.90 -2.77 -9.37
C ARG A 324 6.82 -3.10 -8.18
N ARG A 325 7.24 -2.10 -7.41
CA ARG A 325 8.19 -2.27 -6.30
C ARG A 325 7.43 -2.30 -4.96
N PRO A 326 7.40 -3.44 -4.24
CA PRO A 326 6.72 -3.54 -2.95
C PRO A 326 7.10 -2.43 -1.96
N TRP A 327 8.39 -2.09 -1.90
CA TRP A 327 8.89 -1.02 -1.04
C TRP A 327 8.18 0.32 -1.31
N VAL A 328 7.92 0.68 -2.58
CA VAL A 328 7.24 1.94 -2.92
C VAL A 328 5.80 1.92 -2.41
N LEU A 329 5.05 0.85 -2.68
CA LEU A 329 3.64 0.73 -2.28
C LEU A 329 3.43 0.75 -0.76
N MET A 330 4.45 0.39 0.02
CA MET A 330 4.41 0.38 1.48
C MET A 330 5.12 1.56 2.15
N ASN A 331 5.95 2.34 1.44
CA ASN A 331 6.78 3.36 2.10
C ASN A 331 6.66 4.77 1.50
N MET A 332 6.14 4.93 0.28
CA MET A 332 6.14 6.21 -0.41
C MET A 332 5.37 7.31 0.34
N ARG A 333 5.99 8.48 0.46
CA ARG A 333 5.33 9.73 0.86
C ARG A 333 5.51 10.80 -0.21
N GLY A 334 6.75 11.08 -0.58
CA GLY A 334 7.10 12.17 -1.49
C GLY A 334 7.67 11.71 -2.83
N VAL A 335 7.53 12.54 -3.85
CA VAL A 335 8.17 12.39 -5.15
C VAL A 335 8.91 13.67 -5.51
N LYS A 336 10.20 13.55 -5.83
CA LYS A 336 11.04 14.67 -6.26
C LYS A 336 12.01 14.19 -7.34
N ASN A 337 12.09 14.92 -8.45
CA ASN A 337 13.05 14.66 -9.53
C ASN A 337 13.05 13.18 -10.00
N GLY A 338 11.87 12.63 -10.30
CA GLY A 338 11.72 11.23 -10.74
C GLY A 338 11.91 10.16 -9.67
N LYS A 339 12.31 10.55 -8.44
CA LYS A 339 12.59 9.64 -7.33
C LYS A 339 11.48 9.66 -6.29
N VAL A 340 11.24 8.49 -5.70
CA VAL A 340 10.29 8.28 -4.62
C VAL A 340 11.02 8.29 -3.28
N PHE A 341 10.42 8.91 -2.28
CA PHE A 341 10.98 9.07 -0.94
C PHE A 341 10.02 8.57 0.14
N ARG A 342 10.58 7.93 1.17
CA ARG A 342 9.85 7.59 2.40
C ARG A 342 9.57 8.83 3.26
N GLN A 343 10.46 9.81 3.25
CA GLN A 343 10.26 11.11 3.92
C GLN A 343 9.39 12.04 3.06
N TYR A 344 8.85 13.11 3.66
CA TYR A 344 8.08 14.15 2.98
C TYR A 344 8.97 15.07 2.13
N ARG A 345 9.62 14.52 1.11
CA ARG A 345 10.47 15.26 0.18
C ARG A 345 9.76 15.45 -1.16
N GLY A 346 9.65 16.70 -1.60
CA GLY A 346 8.99 17.05 -2.86
C GLY A 346 7.47 17.00 -2.76
N VAL A 347 6.80 16.50 -3.81
CA VAL A 347 5.34 16.51 -3.89
C VAL A 347 4.77 15.24 -3.26
N PHE A 348 3.84 15.40 -2.33
CA PHE A 348 3.08 14.28 -1.77
C PHE A 348 2.35 13.52 -2.89
N TRP A 349 2.54 12.20 -2.98
CA TRP A 349 2.07 11.40 -4.12
C TRP A 349 0.56 11.54 -4.37
N ALA A 350 -0.25 11.65 -3.31
CA ALA A 350 -1.71 11.77 -3.46
C ALA A 350 -2.12 13.08 -4.13
N LYS A 351 -1.30 14.15 -4.01
CA LYS A 351 -1.53 15.39 -4.76
C LYS A 351 -1.33 15.14 -6.26
N LEU A 352 -0.32 14.36 -6.65
CA LEU A 352 -0.11 13.95 -8.04
C LEU A 352 -1.28 13.12 -8.56
N TRP A 353 -1.72 12.13 -7.77
CA TRP A 353 -2.87 11.27 -8.11
C TRP A 353 -4.13 12.09 -8.37
N ASN A 354 -4.58 12.91 -7.41
CA ASN A 354 -5.81 13.70 -7.59
C ASN A 354 -5.69 14.68 -8.77
N ARG A 355 -4.51 15.27 -8.99
CA ARG A 355 -4.27 16.18 -10.11
C ARG A 355 -4.44 15.47 -11.45
N ASP A 356 -3.85 14.30 -11.62
CA ASP A 356 -3.87 13.58 -12.89
C ASP A 356 -5.25 12.95 -13.13
N MET A 357 -5.90 12.42 -12.09
CA MET A 357 -7.29 11.92 -12.18
C MET A 357 -8.31 13.03 -12.53
N LYS A 358 -8.05 14.29 -12.17
CA LYS A 358 -8.88 15.44 -12.59
C LYS A 358 -8.80 15.72 -14.09
N ARG A 359 -7.75 15.25 -14.78
CA ARG A 359 -7.55 15.42 -16.22
C ARG A 359 -8.21 14.33 -17.06
N CYS A 360 -8.70 13.25 -16.43
CA CYS A 360 -9.38 12.16 -17.11
C CYS A 360 -10.76 12.61 -17.64
N VAL A 361 -10.96 12.58 -18.97
CA VAL A 361 -12.20 13.01 -19.64
C VAL A 361 -13.00 11.85 -20.27
N GLY A 362 -12.56 10.61 -20.06
CA GLY A 362 -13.14 9.40 -20.65
C GLY A 362 -12.57 9.06 -22.03
N TYR A 363 -13.01 7.92 -22.58
CA TYR A 363 -12.50 7.40 -23.87
C TYR A 363 -13.21 7.94 -25.11
N ASN A 364 -14.38 8.55 -24.93
CA ASN A 364 -15.24 9.02 -26.02
C ASN A 364 -15.31 10.56 -26.12
N GLY A 365 -14.72 11.26 -25.13
CA GLY A 365 -14.58 12.71 -25.17
C GLY A 365 -13.39 13.02 -26.04
N GLU A 366 -13.65 13.76 -27.11
CA GLU A 366 -12.70 14.39 -28.01
C GLU A 366 -11.29 14.43 -27.41
N LEU A 367 -10.36 13.71 -28.05
CA LEU A 367 -9.00 14.24 -28.17
C LEU A 367 -9.17 15.55 -28.97
N ALA A 368 -9.75 16.57 -28.35
CA ALA A 368 -9.56 17.93 -28.80
C ALA A 368 -8.06 18.10 -28.60
N SER A 369 -7.31 17.80 -29.66
CA SER A 369 -6.33 18.75 -30.14
C SER A 369 -6.98 20.12 -29.96
N LEU A 370 -6.73 20.74 -28.81
CA LEU A 370 -6.80 22.19 -28.70
C LEU A 370 -5.61 22.72 -29.51
N ASP A 371 -5.65 22.49 -30.82
CA ASP A 371 -5.40 23.51 -31.81
C ASP A 371 -6.63 24.42 -31.77
N SER A 372 -6.88 25.03 -30.61
CA SER A 372 -7.66 26.25 -30.55
C SER A 372 -6.64 27.34 -30.78
N ASP A 373 -6.63 27.88 -31.99
CA ASP A 373 -6.04 29.17 -32.35
C ASP A 373 -6.70 30.31 -31.55
N ASP A 374 -6.70 30.20 -30.22
CA ASP A 374 -7.18 31.21 -29.30
C ASP A 374 -5.97 31.82 -28.60
N GLU A 375 -5.73 33.06 -29.03
CA GLU A 375 -4.70 33.99 -28.62
C GLU A 375 -4.37 33.94 -27.13
N GLU A 376 -3.07 33.85 -26.85
CA GLU A 376 -2.37 34.62 -25.82
C GLU A 376 -3.20 35.02 -24.57
N SER A 377 -3.50 34.06 -23.71
CA SER A 377 -3.59 34.36 -22.27
C SER A 377 -2.19 34.16 -21.67
N GLU A 378 -1.48 35.27 -21.46
CA GLU A 378 -0.11 35.30 -20.96
C GLU A 378 0.11 34.35 -19.75
N GLY A 379 1.03 33.39 -19.94
CA GLY A 379 1.87 32.88 -18.84
C GLY A 379 1.49 31.57 -18.15
N LYS A 380 0.41 30.85 -18.52
CA LYS A 380 0.16 29.49 -17.98
C LYS A 380 -0.10 28.47 -19.10
N PRO A 381 0.70 27.40 -19.23
CA PRO A 381 0.45 26.35 -20.22
C PRO A 381 -0.91 25.68 -19.97
N LYS A 382 -1.73 25.55 -21.02
CA LYS A 382 -3.02 24.83 -21.00
C LYS A 382 -2.77 23.38 -20.53
N ALA A 383 -3.52 22.92 -19.53
CA ALA A 383 -3.38 21.55 -19.03
C ALA A 383 -3.95 20.55 -20.05
N HIS A 384 -3.20 19.49 -20.37
CA HIS A 384 -3.64 18.46 -21.31
C HIS A 384 -4.68 17.54 -20.66
N ASN A 385 -5.80 17.33 -21.35
CA ASN A 385 -6.77 16.30 -21.01
C ASN A 385 -6.18 14.90 -21.28
N LEU A 386 -6.62 13.91 -20.51
CA LEU A 386 -6.16 12.53 -20.60
C LEU A 386 -7.34 11.62 -21.01
N PRO A 387 -7.15 10.70 -21.98
CA PRO A 387 -8.18 9.77 -22.45
C PRO A 387 -8.35 8.61 -21.46
N CYS A 388 -8.70 8.93 -20.22
CA CYS A 388 -8.81 7.98 -19.12
C CYS A 388 -10.09 8.20 -18.32
N TYR A 389 -10.41 7.23 -17.45
CA TYR A 389 -11.35 7.42 -16.35
C TYR A 389 -10.62 7.47 -15.00
N PRO A 390 -11.10 8.27 -14.04
CA PRO A 390 -10.46 8.37 -12.73
C PRO A 390 -10.65 7.09 -11.90
N SER A 391 -9.68 6.77 -11.05
CA SER A 391 -9.76 5.66 -10.09
C SER A 391 -9.47 6.15 -8.67
N THR A 392 -10.06 5.50 -7.67
CA THR A 392 -9.90 5.88 -6.26
C THR A 392 -8.80 5.08 -5.58
N VAL A 393 -8.01 5.70 -4.71
CA VAL A 393 -7.01 5.00 -3.88
C VAL A 393 -7.34 5.16 -2.41
N VAL A 394 -7.46 4.05 -1.68
CA VAL A 394 -7.55 4.02 -0.22
C VAL A 394 -6.20 3.61 0.35
N TYR A 395 -5.72 4.33 1.36
CA TYR A 395 -4.38 4.11 1.91
C TYR A 395 -4.23 4.49 3.39
N GLY A 396 -3.15 4.01 3.98
CA GLY A 396 -2.68 4.22 5.34
C GLY A 396 -1.42 5.10 5.45
N HIS A 397 -0.48 4.71 6.33
CA HIS A 397 0.92 5.18 6.46
C HIS A 397 1.16 6.65 6.85
N SER A 398 0.23 7.56 6.55
CA SER A 398 0.43 9.01 6.61
C SER A 398 -0.05 9.67 7.92
N ALA A 399 0.20 9.05 9.08
CA ALA A 399 -0.25 9.52 10.39
C ALA A 399 -0.04 11.01 10.63
N SER A 400 1.14 11.58 10.33
CA SER A 400 1.42 13.01 10.57
C SER A 400 0.44 13.95 9.85
N ARG A 401 -0.11 13.52 8.71
CA ARG A 401 -1.13 14.29 7.96
C ARG A 401 -2.55 14.10 8.52
N GLY A 402 -2.75 13.06 9.33
CA GLY A 402 -4.04 12.65 9.86
C GLY A 402 -5.02 12.23 8.75
N LEU A 403 -6.32 12.28 9.07
CA LEU A 403 -7.38 11.96 8.13
C LEU A 403 -7.31 12.87 6.88
N SER A 404 -7.04 12.25 5.72
CA SER A 404 -6.83 12.97 4.46
C SER A 404 -7.74 12.44 3.36
N ILE A 405 -8.97 12.96 3.32
CA ILE A 405 -9.97 12.60 2.31
C ILE A 405 -10.01 13.65 1.20
N LYS A 406 -9.71 13.20 -0.02
CA LYS A 406 -9.85 13.94 -1.29
C LYS A 406 -10.78 13.15 -2.22
N ARG A 407 -11.08 13.71 -3.39
CA ARG A 407 -12.07 13.09 -4.30
C ARG A 407 -11.63 11.70 -4.77
N TRP A 408 -10.34 11.53 -5.08
CA TRP A 408 -9.78 10.28 -5.65
C TRP A 408 -8.76 9.58 -4.75
N THR A 409 -8.50 10.11 -3.56
CA THR A 409 -7.60 9.47 -2.59
C THR A 409 -8.14 9.61 -1.18
N MET A 410 -8.08 8.52 -0.40
CA MET A 410 -8.63 8.44 0.94
C MET A 410 -7.57 7.87 1.91
N GLY A 411 -6.90 8.77 2.63
CA GLY A 411 -5.92 8.42 3.65
C GLY A 411 -6.58 8.21 5.00
N LEU A 412 -6.54 6.99 5.51
CA LEU A 412 -7.26 6.54 6.71
C LEU A 412 -6.39 6.48 7.98
N ASP A 413 -5.06 6.57 7.85
CA ASP A 413 -4.18 6.70 9.00
C ASP A 413 -4.35 8.06 9.67
N SER A 414 -5.26 8.10 10.64
CA SER A 414 -5.53 9.27 11.47
C SER A 414 -4.62 9.39 12.70
N GLY A 415 -3.60 8.52 12.83
CA GLY A 415 -2.62 8.53 13.91
C GLY A 415 -3.13 7.94 15.23
N CYS A 416 -3.82 6.79 15.18
CA CYS A 416 -4.41 6.17 16.38
C CYS A 416 -3.39 5.90 17.49
N VAL A 417 -2.23 5.34 17.14
CA VAL A 417 -1.15 5.05 18.09
C VAL A 417 -0.59 6.29 18.80
N TYR A 418 -0.80 7.48 18.20
CA TYR A 418 -0.43 8.78 18.77
C TYR A 418 -1.57 9.44 19.55
N GLY A 419 -2.53 8.66 20.05
CA GLY A 419 -3.66 9.15 20.85
C GLY A 419 -4.70 9.96 20.07
N ARG A 420 -4.70 9.89 18.72
CA ARG A 420 -5.67 10.59 17.88
C ARG A 420 -6.90 9.73 17.64
N LYS A 421 -7.10 9.23 16.43
CA LYS A 421 -8.28 8.42 16.09
C LYS A 421 -7.89 7.21 15.26
N ILE A 422 -8.70 6.16 15.35
CA ILE A 422 -8.79 5.10 14.35
C ILE A 422 -9.94 5.45 13.42
N THR A 423 -9.76 5.27 12.11
CA THR A 423 -10.76 5.65 11.10
C THR A 423 -11.03 4.49 10.14
N ALA A 424 -12.30 4.37 9.73
CA ALA A 424 -12.74 3.48 8.67
C ALA A 424 -13.66 4.21 7.67
N LEU A 425 -13.73 3.64 6.47
CA LEU A 425 -14.74 3.93 5.46
C LEU A 425 -15.76 2.80 5.45
N VAL A 426 -17.05 3.15 5.51
CA VAL A 426 -18.16 2.20 5.42
C VAL A 426 -18.91 2.45 4.12
N MET A 427 -19.08 1.43 3.28
CA MET A 427 -19.69 1.49 1.96
C MET A 427 -20.71 0.36 1.78
N GLY A 428 -21.66 0.54 0.86
CA GLY A 428 -22.72 -0.45 0.60
C GLY A 428 -23.84 -0.45 1.65
N GLY A 429 -24.79 -1.38 1.51
CA GLY A 429 -25.91 -1.57 2.42
C GLY A 429 -27.05 -0.54 2.31
N SER A 430 -28.22 -0.89 2.88
CA SER A 430 -29.47 -0.12 2.81
C SER A 430 -29.37 1.30 3.39
N ARG A 431 -28.40 1.58 4.28
CA ARG A 431 -28.15 2.94 4.78
C ARG A 431 -27.57 3.91 3.75
N SER A 432 -27.16 3.42 2.57
CA SER A 432 -26.56 4.25 1.53
C SER A 432 -27.49 4.57 0.35
N LYS A 433 -28.75 4.08 0.35
CA LYS A 433 -29.70 4.18 -0.77
C LYS A 433 -30.64 5.39 -0.76
N HIS A 434 -30.48 6.36 0.15
CA HIS A 434 -31.29 7.60 0.10
C HIS A 434 -30.74 8.62 -0.91
N THR A 435 -30.59 8.23 -2.18
CA THR A 435 -30.69 9.08 -3.38
C THR A 435 -30.47 8.19 -4.59
N LEU A 436 -31.24 8.42 -5.66
CA LEU A 436 -31.32 7.66 -6.93
C LEU A 436 -32.52 6.70 -7.01
N GLU A 437 -33.72 7.27 -6.89
CA GLU A 437 -34.80 6.95 -7.84
C GLU A 437 -34.86 8.12 -8.84
N GLY A 438 -34.71 7.80 -10.13
CA GLY A 438 -34.68 8.75 -11.24
C GLY A 438 -34.05 8.09 -12.46
N ASP A 439 -34.91 7.58 -13.35
CA ASP A 439 -34.61 6.83 -14.56
C ASP A 439 -33.62 7.49 -15.54
N GLY A 440 -32.89 6.65 -16.28
CA GLY A 440 -32.45 6.93 -17.66
C GLY A 440 -31.00 7.35 -17.86
N ASP A 441 -30.26 6.52 -18.60
CA ASP A 441 -29.03 6.81 -19.36
C ASP A 441 -28.40 8.19 -19.12
N SER A 442 -27.51 8.27 -18.13
CA SER A 442 -26.64 9.43 -17.90
C SER A 442 -25.19 8.97 -17.84
N PRO A 443 -24.24 9.62 -18.56
CA PRO A 443 -22.83 9.27 -18.46
C PRO A 443 -22.31 9.50 -17.03
N PRO A 444 -21.21 8.84 -16.61
CA PRO A 444 -20.58 9.11 -15.32
C PRO A 444 -20.31 10.61 -15.19
N PHE A 445 -20.80 11.21 -14.09
CA PHE A 445 -20.70 12.62 -13.71
C PHE A 445 -19.32 13.21 -14.05
N LEU A 446 -19.19 13.79 -15.25
CA LEU A 446 -18.18 14.75 -15.63
C LEU A 446 -18.79 16.13 -15.38
N GLY A 447 -18.32 16.83 -14.36
CA GLY A 447 -18.76 18.20 -14.05
C GLY A 447 -19.33 18.35 -12.65
N VAL A 448 -18.44 18.47 -11.67
CA VAL A 448 -18.69 19.35 -10.52
C VAL A 448 -17.46 20.21 -10.37
N ASP A 449 -17.65 21.51 -10.59
CA ASP A 449 -16.65 22.55 -10.43
C ASP A 449 -16.23 22.67 -8.95
N ASP A 450 -15.26 21.86 -8.54
CA ASP A 450 -14.32 22.27 -7.50
C ASP A 450 -13.29 23.18 -8.18
N VAL A 451 -13.60 24.48 -8.18
CA VAL A 451 -12.68 25.56 -8.51
C VAL A 451 -11.55 25.54 -7.46
N ASP A 452 -10.54 24.72 -7.70
CA ASP A 452 -9.27 24.78 -7.00
C ASP A 452 -8.42 25.84 -7.71
N GLU A 453 -8.64 27.08 -7.32
CA GLU A 453 -7.79 28.19 -7.77
C GLU A 453 -6.39 28.03 -7.18
N ALA A 454 -5.39 28.10 -8.06
CA ALA A 454 -3.98 28.04 -7.72
C ALA A 454 -3.61 29.14 -6.72
N GLY A 455 -3.00 28.78 -5.59
CA GLY A 455 -2.56 29.73 -4.57
C GLY A 455 -1.39 29.21 -3.75
N SER A 456 -0.23 29.81 -4.02
CA SER A 456 1.03 29.94 -3.29
C SER A 456 1.27 29.12 -2.01
N SER A 457 2.45 28.49 -2.01
CA SER A 457 3.38 28.33 -0.89
C SER A 457 3.04 29.10 0.40
N SER A 458 2.77 28.35 1.47
CA SER A 458 3.48 28.58 2.72
C SER A 458 4.26 27.30 3.01
N GLU A 459 5.57 27.47 3.04
CA GLU A 459 6.49 26.60 3.75
C GLU A 459 6.09 26.72 5.23
N ASP A 460 5.39 25.70 5.73
CA ASP A 460 5.33 25.47 7.16
C ASP A 460 6.33 24.34 7.40
N ASP A 461 7.52 24.73 7.81
CA ASP A 461 8.49 23.87 8.45
C ASP A 461 7.84 23.28 9.71
N GLU A 462 7.69 21.96 9.73
CA GLU A 462 7.66 21.21 10.97
C GLU A 462 8.85 20.25 10.90
N GLU A 463 9.94 20.71 11.50
CA GLU A 463 10.94 19.86 12.14
C GLU A 463 10.22 18.98 13.17
N ASP A 464 10.37 17.66 13.03
CA ASP A 464 10.87 16.76 14.08
C ASP A 464 10.34 15.33 13.86
N ASP A 465 11.30 14.46 13.57
CA ASP A 465 11.41 13.09 14.06
C ASP A 465 12.84 12.63 13.70
N ALA A 466 13.82 13.31 14.28
CA ALA A 466 15.18 12.83 14.43
C ALA A 466 15.54 12.96 15.90
N GLU A 467 15.84 11.83 16.51
CA GLU A 467 16.19 11.63 17.92
C GLU A 467 17.70 11.96 18.13
N TYR A 468 18.06 12.48 19.32
CA TYR A 468 19.40 12.77 19.91
C TYR A 468 20.12 14.06 19.44
N ASP A 469 20.67 14.99 20.25
CA ASP A 469 21.19 15.01 21.64
C ASP A 469 20.94 16.41 22.28
N PHE A 470 20.65 16.49 23.60
CA PHE A 470 20.74 17.74 24.37
C PHE A 470 21.60 17.53 25.60
N VAL A 471 22.67 18.33 25.71
CA VAL A 471 23.51 18.48 26.91
C VAL A 471 23.26 19.87 27.48
N ASP A 472 23.13 19.90 28.80
CA ASP A 472 22.69 20.98 29.68
C ASP A 472 23.44 22.32 29.60
N GLY A 473 22.70 23.39 29.95
CA GLY A 473 23.20 24.47 30.82
C GLY A 473 23.37 25.86 30.20
N PHE A 474 22.47 26.81 30.51
CA PHE A 474 22.68 27.94 31.45
C PHE A 474 21.63 29.04 31.29
N ASP A 475 21.21 29.59 32.44
CA ASP A 475 20.37 30.78 32.67
C ASP A 475 20.89 32.07 32.01
N ASP A 476 19.98 32.98 31.61
CA ASP A 476 19.86 34.34 32.21
C ASP A 476 18.84 35.26 31.50
N HIS A 477 17.99 35.89 32.33
CA HIS A 477 17.42 37.27 32.31
C HIS A 477 16.86 37.93 31.01
N ALA A 478 15.57 38.35 31.01
CA ALA A 478 15.03 39.71 31.20
C ALA A 478 15.48 40.73 30.11
N ASP A 479 14.68 41.60 29.50
CA ASP A 479 13.61 42.49 30.00
C ASP A 479 12.97 43.25 28.81
N ASP A 480 11.81 43.86 29.05
CA ASP A 480 11.06 44.96 28.38
C ASP A 480 11.56 45.59 27.06
N SER A 481 10.70 45.96 26.09
CA SER A 481 9.86 47.17 26.20
C SER A 481 9.01 47.43 24.93
N GLU A 482 7.93 48.16 25.16
CA GLU A 482 6.90 48.66 24.26
C GLU A 482 7.41 49.66 23.21
N ASP A 483 6.79 49.70 22.02
CA ASP A 483 6.39 50.99 21.45
C ASP A 483 5.17 50.86 20.52
N SER A 484 4.34 51.88 20.60
CA SER A 484 3.03 52.04 20.00
C SER A 484 3.10 53.10 18.91
N SER A 485 2.44 52.90 17.77
CA SER A 485 1.73 54.01 17.11
C SER A 485 0.69 53.53 16.11
N SER A 486 -0.50 54.10 16.31
CA SER A 486 -1.73 53.98 15.54
C SER A 486 -1.65 54.67 14.18
N HIS A 487 -2.28 54.11 13.13
CA HIS A 487 -3.06 54.84 12.10
C HIS A 487 -4.14 53.89 11.52
N ARG A 488 -5.39 54.35 11.49
CA ARG A 488 -6.59 53.75 10.84
C ARG A 488 -7.20 54.84 9.93
N PRO A 489 -8.17 54.56 9.02
CA PRO A 489 -8.52 53.30 8.34
C PRO A 489 -8.65 53.49 6.80
N ALA A 490 -8.61 52.39 6.03
CA ALA A 490 -9.15 52.37 4.67
C ALA A 490 -10.07 51.14 4.51
N SER A 491 -11.20 51.37 3.86
CA SER A 491 -12.39 50.52 3.83
C SER A 491 -12.22 49.21 3.06
N ALA A 492 -12.80 48.16 3.64
CA ALA A 492 -13.52 47.06 3.00
C ALA A 492 -13.09 46.61 1.58
N ASP A 493 -12.37 45.50 1.54
CA ASP A 493 -12.78 44.38 0.67
C ASP A 493 -12.34 43.06 1.31
N THR A 494 -13.20 42.50 2.15
CA THR A 494 -12.95 41.20 2.80
C THR A 494 -13.38 40.09 1.87
N LEU A 495 -12.48 39.66 0.98
CA LEU A 495 -12.58 38.35 0.33
C LEU A 495 -12.46 37.25 1.38
N LEU A 496 -13.61 36.85 1.93
CA LEU A 496 -13.76 35.67 2.77
C LEU A 496 -13.40 34.42 1.94
N LYS A 497 -12.11 34.05 1.94
CA LYS A 497 -11.67 32.70 1.54
C LYS A 497 -12.39 31.71 2.44
N LYS A 498 -13.49 31.12 1.96
CA LYS A 498 -14.18 30.00 2.62
C LYS A 498 -13.16 28.87 2.80
N ARG A 499 -12.57 28.72 3.99
CA ARG A 499 -11.72 27.57 4.32
C ARG A 499 -12.56 26.31 4.11
N LYS A 500 -12.22 25.49 3.10
CA LYS A 500 -12.90 24.20 2.83
C LYS A 500 -12.94 23.40 4.15
N LYS A 501 -14.14 23.04 4.60
CA LYS A 501 -14.35 22.30 5.86
C LYS A 501 -13.63 20.94 5.76
N LYS A 502 -12.72 20.66 6.69
CA LYS A 502 -12.07 19.34 6.76
C LYS A 502 -13.12 18.25 6.95
N LYS A 503 -13.01 17.16 6.18
CA LYS A 503 -13.88 15.99 6.30
C LYS A 503 -13.69 15.34 7.66
N LYS A 504 -14.78 14.80 8.24
CA LYS A 504 -14.81 14.28 9.60
C LYS A 504 -15.75 13.08 9.76
N ASP A 505 -15.75 12.51 10.96
CA ASP A 505 -16.70 11.49 11.40
C ASP A 505 -18.14 11.81 10.99
N GLY A 506 -18.83 10.84 10.39
CA GLY A 506 -20.20 10.94 9.92
C GLY A 506 -20.37 11.56 8.52
N ASP A 507 -19.33 12.16 7.94
CA ASP A 507 -19.44 12.72 6.58
C ASP A 507 -19.59 11.60 5.54
N ASN A 508 -20.51 11.79 4.59
CA ASN A 508 -20.63 10.96 3.40
C ASN A 508 -19.81 11.55 2.26
N VAL A 509 -18.87 10.77 1.73
CA VAL A 509 -17.96 11.16 0.65
C VAL A 509 -18.14 10.24 -0.55
N PRO A 510 -18.03 10.75 -1.78
CA PRO A 510 -18.13 9.89 -2.95
C PRO A 510 -16.89 8.97 -3.07
N PHE A 511 -17.12 7.73 -3.50
CA PHE A 511 -16.13 6.64 -3.57
C PHE A 511 -16.21 5.94 -4.92
N GLY A 512 -15.05 5.71 -5.55
CA GLY A 512 -15.01 5.13 -6.89
C GLY A 512 -15.74 6.00 -7.92
N GLY A 513 -16.32 5.36 -8.93
CA GLY A 513 -17.11 6.02 -9.97
C GLY A 513 -18.46 6.55 -9.47
N HIS A 514 -19.24 5.70 -8.79
CA HIS A 514 -20.66 5.96 -8.50
C HIS A 514 -21.09 5.72 -7.06
N HIS A 515 -20.22 5.17 -6.20
CA HIS A 515 -20.58 4.80 -4.84
C HIS A 515 -20.33 5.93 -3.85
N ARG A 516 -20.75 5.71 -2.60
CA ARG A 516 -20.50 6.61 -1.47
C ARG A 516 -19.95 5.81 -0.29
N ALA A 517 -19.14 6.50 0.51
CA ALA A 517 -18.58 5.99 1.74
C ALA A 517 -18.92 6.93 2.91
N THR A 518 -19.26 6.38 4.05
CA THR A 518 -19.37 7.11 5.32
C THR A 518 -18.06 7.00 6.08
N ILE A 519 -17.54 8.13 6.56
CA ILE A 519 -16.36 8.15 7.43
C ILE A 519 -16.80 7.81 8.85
N VAL A 520 -16.17 6.82 9.48
CA VAL A 520 -16.39 6.48 10.88
C VAL A 520 -15.06 6.47 11.61
N SER A 521 -15.01 7.12 12.77
CA SER A 521 -13.81 7.23 13.58
C SER A 521 -14.10 7.08 15.07
N VAL A 522 -13.13 6.55 15.81
CA VAL A 522 -13.15 6.41 17.27
C VAL A 522 -11.86 7.01 17.83
N LYS A 523 -11.95 7.69 18.98
CA LYS A 523 -10.78 8.26 19.65
C LYS A 523 -9.89 7.15 20.21
N CYS A 524 -8.59 7.29 20.01
CA CYS A 524 -7.60 6.40 20.60
C CYS A 524 -7.10 6.99 21.91
N HIS A 525 -6.93 6.12 22.90
CA HIS A 525 -6.53 6.47 24.26
C HIS A 525 -5.32 5.65 24.64
#